data_AF-A0A2D7F1M1-F1
#
_entry.id   AF-A0A2D7F1M1-F1
#
_cell.length_a   1.000
_cell.length_b   1.000
_cell.length_c   1.000
_cell.angle_alpha   90.00
_cell.angle_beta   90.00
_cell.angle_gamma   90.00
#
_symmetry.space_group_name_H-M   'P 1'
#
loop_
_entity.id
_entity.type
_entity.pdbx_description
1 polymer ?
#
loop_
_entity_poly.entity_id
_entity_poly.type
_entity_poly.pdbx_seq_one_letter_code
_entity_poly.pdbx_strand_id
1 'polypeptide(L)'
;MIGGALFFIVVVILLIIFACLFYLWTKTKQLERFANRVRSQKESQPVQTGKGNILGFSGKELYDVLKNGSDSQEHLIEIKKNYVFYLSRHLESVLEQGIIDHKQSKSSDIESEMAVGGTRGDINSWLPVEILSKFYVFGKGLNTTIETDDEVTEATEQLGQLLRDALESLNMQSYGDRMTDLIAKKYILSE
;
A
#
# COMPACT_ATOMS: atom_id res chain seq x y z
N MET A 1 16.28 -57.69 11.19
CA MET A 1 16.67 -56.90 10.00
C MET A 1 15.74 -55.71 9.71
N ILE A 2 14.47 -55.71 10.15
CA ILE A 2 13.51 -54.61 9.91
C ILE A 2 13.84 -53.31 10.68
N GLY A 3 14.37 -53.41 11.90
CA GLY A 3 14.70 -52.22 12.71
C GLY A 3 15.82 -51.35 12.13
N GLY A 4 16.80 -51.95 11.45
CA GLY A 4 17.87 -51.20 10.78
C GLY A 4 17.37 -50.44 9.54
N ALA A 5 16.42 -51.02 8.81
CA ALA A 5 15.79 -50.35 7.65
C ALA A 5 14.89 -49.18 8.08
N LEU A 6 14.11 -49.34 9.15
CA LEU A 6 13.32 -48.25 9.74
C LEU A 6 14.20 -47.10 10.24
N PHE A 7 15.29 -47.42 10.93
CA PHE A 7 16.24 -46.42 11.41
C PHE A 7 16.87 -45.64 10.25
N PHE A 8 17.27 -46.34 9.18
CA PHE A 8 17.81 -45.70 7.99
C PHE A 8 16.82 -44.75 7.31
N ILE A 9 15.55 -45.17 7.17
CA ILE A 9 14.49 -44.33 6.59
C ILE A 9 14.26 -43.07 7.43
N VAL A 10 14.22 -43.20 8.76
CA VAL A 10 14.05 -42.04 9.65
C VAL A 10 15.21 -41.06 9.50
N VAL A 11 16.45 -41.53 9.43
CA VAL A 11 17.63 -40.68 9.22
C VAL A 11 17.57 -39.96 7.87
N VAL A 12 17.14 -40.63 6.80
CA VAL A 12 16.98 -40.02 5.48
C VAL A 12 15.89 -38.95 5.49
N ILE A 13 14.74 -39.20 6.12
CA ILE A 13 13.66 -38.22 6.24
C ILE A 13 14.13 -36.98 7.03
N LEU A 14 14.88 -37.19 8.10
CA LEU A 14 15.42 -36.09 8.93
C LEU A 14 16.40 -35.22 8.12
N LEU A 15 17.24 -35.83 7.28
CA LEU A 15 18.12 -35.09 6.36
C LEU A 15 17.34 -34.29 5.30
N ILE A 16 16.26 -34.85 4.76
CA ILE A 16 15.40 -34.14 3.80
C ILE A 16 14.72 -32.94 4.47
N ILE A 17 14.17 -33.11 5.67
CA ILE A 17 13.55 -32.01 6.43
C ILE A 17 14.58 -30.91 6.70
N PHE A 18 15.79 -31.29 7.13
CA PHE A 18 16.86 -30.33 7.38
C PHE A 18 17.26 -29.55 6.11
N ALA A 19 17.36 -30.24 4.97
CA ALA A 19 17.63 -29.60 3.68
C ALA A 19 16.53 -28.62 3.26
N CYS A 20 15.26 -28.98 3.48
CA CYS A 20 14.12 -28.08 3.22
C CYS A 20 14.16 -26.83 4.11
N LEU A 21 14.42 -26.99 5.41
CA LEU A 21 14.52 -25.86 6.34
C LEU A 21 15.69 -24.94 5.98
N PHE A 22 16.84 -25.51 5.61
CA PHE A 22 17.99 -24.73 5.16
C PHE A 22 17.69 -23.98 3.86
N TYR A 23 17.01 -24.62 2.90
CA TYR A 23 16.60 -23.98 1.66
C TYR A 23 15.63 -22.81 1.91
N LEU A 24 14.60 -23.02 2.73
CA LEU A 24 13.65 -21.98 3.11
C LEU A 24 14.37 -20.83 3.81
N TRP A 25 15.24 -21.12 4.78
CA TRP A 25 16.04 -20.09 5.46
C TRP A 25 16.90 -19.26 4.49
N THR A 26 17.49 -19.92 3.48
CA THR A 26 18.30 -19.24 2.46
C THR A 26 17.43 -18.36 1.55
N LYS A 27 16.22 -18.82 1.20
CA LYS A 27 15.25 -18.04 0.41
C LYS A 27 14.63 -16.88 1.19
N THR A 28 14.29 -17.09 2.46
CA THR A 28 13.81 -16.03 3.36
C THR A 28 14.87 -14.95 3.53
N LYS A 29 16.15 -15.33 3.71
CA LYS A 29 17.27 -14.37 3.73
C LYS A 29 17.46 -13.60 2.43
N GLN A 30 17.17 -14.22 1.28
CA GLN A 30 17.19 -13.49 0.00
C GLN A 30 16.03 -12.49 -0.05
N LEU A 31 14.83 -12.87 0.37
CA LEU A 31 13.68 -11.96 0.48
C LEU A 31 13.97 -10.78 1.42
N GLU A 32 14.54 -11.04 2.60
CA GLU A 32 14.93 -9.99 3.54
C GLU A 32 15.96 -9.02 2.93
N ARG A 33 16.93 -9.52 2.15
CA ARG A 33 17.91 -8.68 1.45
C ARG A 33 17.32 -7.88 0.28
N PHE A 34 16.27 -8.38 -0.37
CA PHE A 34 15.54 -7.60 -1.39
C PHE A 34 14.64 -6.57 -0.72
N ALA A 35 13.90 -6.94 0.33
CA ALA A 35 13.08 -6.03 1.11
C ALA A 35 13.92 -4.92 1.75
N ASN A 36 15.06 -5.25 2.37
CA ASN A 36 15.98 -4.25 2.93
C ASN A 36 16.67 -3.41 1.86
N ARG A 37 16.98 -3.94 0.67
CA ARG A 37 17.53 -3.10 -0.42
C ARG A 37 16.50 -2.14 -0.97
N VAL A 38 15.26 -2.58 -1.20
CA VAL A 38 14.14 -1.70 -1.58
C VAL A 38 13.91 -0.64 -0.50
N ARG A 39 14.02 -1.02 0.77
CA ARG A 39 13.88 -0.13 1.92
C ARG A 39 15.01 0.91 2.05
N SER A 40 16.27 0.49 1.97
CA SER A 40 17.42 1.40 2.01
C SER A 40 17.54 2.27 0.75
N GLN A 41 17.03 1.78 -0.40
CA GLN A 41 16.89 2.58 -1.61
C GLN A 41 15.82 3.67 -1.46
N LYS A 42 14.75 3.42 -0.69
CA LYS A 42 13.72 4.42 -0.35
C LYS A 42 14.26 5.52 0.59
N GLU A 43 15.19 5.18 1.48
CA GLU A 43 15.80 6.12 2.45
C GLU A 43 16.87 7.05 1.85
N SER A 44 17.32 6.80 0.60
CA SER A 44 18.48 7.50 0.00
C SER A 44 18.22 8.10 -1.37
N GLN A 45 17.00 7.98 -1.93
CA GLN A 45 16.72 8.46 -3.27
C GLN A 45 15.99 9.81 -3.26
N PRO A 46 16.44 10.79 -4.06
CA PRO A 46 15.58 11.92 -4.39
C PRO A 46 14.31 11.35 -5.03
N VAL A 47 13.15 11.92 -4.67
CA VAL A 47 11.81 11.60 -5.18
C VAL A 47 11.93 11.02 -6.60
N GLN A 48 11.71 9.72 -6.75
CA GLN A 48 11.68 9.12 -8.08
C GLN A 48 10.52 9.78 -8.81
N THR A 49 10.78 10.77 -9.66
CA THR A 49 9.75 11.43 -10.45
C THR A 49 9.22 10.43 -11.48
N GLY A 50 8.00 9.92 -11.26
CA GLY A 50 7.29 9.16 -12.28
C GLY A 50 7.19 9.98 -13.56
N LYS A 51 7.59 9.41 -14.71
CA LYS A 51 7.63 10.14 -15.99
C LYS A 51 6.28 10.17 -16.72
N GLY A 52 5.29 9.42 -16.24
CA GLY A 52 3.95 9.40 -16.82
C GLY A 52 3.12 10.64 -16.46
N ASN A 53 2.15 10.94 -17.32
CA ASN A 53 1.11 11.94 -17.08
C ASN A 53 -0.28 11.33 -17.33
N ILE A 54 -1.31 11.98 -16.80
CA ILE A 54 -2.70 11.67 -17.07
C ILE A 54 -3.25 12.80 -17.93
N LEU A 55 -3.44 12.51 -19.22
CA LEU A 55 -3.98 13.47 -20.19
C LEU A 55 -3.23 14.82 -20.17
N GLY A 56 -1.91 14.77 -20.01
CA GLY A 56 -1.05 15.96 -19.93
C GLY A 56 -0.74 16.45 -18.52
N PHE A 57 -1.48 16.03 -17.49
CA PHE A 57 -1.30 16.50 -16.10
C PHE A 57 -0.49 15.52 -15.24
N SER A 58 0.31 16.03 -14.30
CA SER A 58 1.08 15.21 -13.35
C SER A 58 1.30 15.93 -12.02
N GLY A 59 1.51 15.19 -10.94
CA GLY A 59 1.81 15.73 -9.62
C GLY A 59 0.77 16.74 -9.14
N LYS A 60 1.25 17.90 -8.66
CA LYS A 60 0.39 18.95 -8.10
C LYS A 60 -0.55 19.56 -9.14
N GLU A 61 -0.15 19.64 -10.41
CA GLU A 61 -1.00 20.19 -11.48
C GLU A 61 -2.27 19.34 -11.66
N LEU A 62 -2.12 18.01 -11.63
CA LEU A 62 -3.24 17.08 -11.69
C LEU A 62 -4.21 17.28 -10.51
N TYR A 63 -3.68 17.48 -9.31
CA TYR A 63 -4.48 17.81 -8.13
C TYR A 63 -5.23 19.13 -8.31
N ASP A 64 -4.54 20.18 -8.76
CA ASP A 64 -5.12 21.52 -8.90
C ASP A 64 -6.25 21.53 -9.96
N VAL A 65 -6.08 20.83 -11.08
CA VAL A 65 -7.11 20.70 -12.12
C VAL A 65 -8.35 19.98 -11.61
N LEU A 66 -8.16 18.88 -10.86
CA LEU A 66 -9.26 18.11 -10.29
C LEU A 66 -10.01 18.88 -9.20
N LYS A 67 -9.27 19.61 -8.35
CA LYS A 67 -9.84 20.43 -7.27
C LYS A 67 -10.63 21.62 -7.81
N ASN A 68 -10.04 22.37 -8.74
CA ASN A 68 -10.63 23.60 -9.27
C ASN A 68 -11.66 23.35 -10.36
N GLY A 69 -11.66 22.15 -10.96
CA GLY A 69 -12.52 21.83 -12.11
C GLY A 69 -12.21 22.71 -13.32
N SER A 70 -10.94 23.04 -13.55
CA SER A 70 -10.51 24.06 -14.52
C SER A 70 -10.39 23.57 -15.97
N ASP A 71 -10.98 22.42 -16.30
CA ASP A 71 -11.03 21.83 -17.65
C ASP A 71 -12.48 21.48 -18.02
N SER A 72 -12.73 21.05 -19.26
CA SER A 72 -14.02 20.57 -19.72
C SER A 72 -14.53 19.38 -18.90
N GLN A 73 -15.85 19.28 -18.72
CA GLN A 73 -16.46 18.21 -17.93
C GLN A 73 -16.11 16.81 -18.49
N GLU A 74 -16.05 16.67 -19.81
CA GLU A 74 -15.67 15.41 -20.48
C GLU A 74 -14.24 15.01 -20.14
N HIS A 75 -13.29 15.96 -20.22
CA HIS A 75 -11.90 15.71 -19.82
C HIS A 75 -11.78 15.40 -18.34
N LEU A 76 -12.46 16.13 -17.46
CA LEU A 76 -12.42 15.86 -16.02
C LEU A 76 -12.91 14.45 -15.68
N ILE A 77 -13.96 13.97 -16.33
CA ILE A 77 -14.45 12.59 -16.17
C ILE A 77 -13.36 11.58 -16.58
N GLU A 78 -12.68 11.83 -17.70
CA GLU A 78 -11.62 10.94 -18.18
C GLU A 78 -10.37 10.97 -17.29
N ILE A 79 -9.97 12.15 -16.82
CA ILE A 79 -8.87 12.32 -15.86
C ILE A 79 -9.18 11.53 -14.59
N LYS A 80 -10.37 11.71 -13.99
CA LYS A 80 -10.79 10.99 -12.77
C LYS A 80 -10.75 9.47 -12.96
N LYS A 81 -11.28 8.98 -14.09
CA LYS A 81 -11.26 7.55 -14.44
C LYS A 81 -9.85 6.99 -14.55
N ASN A 82 -8.93 7.74 -15.13
CA ASN A 82 -7.54 7.30 -15.29
C ASN A 82 -6.73 7.45 -13.99
N TYR A 83 -7.08 8.42 -13.13
CA TYR A 83 -6.33 8.73 -11.91
C TYR A 83 -6.71 7.87 -10.71
N VAL A 84 -7.97 7.42 -10.60
CA VAL A 84 -8.49 6.73 -9.41
C VAL A 84 -7.61 5.57 -8.93
N PHE A 85 -7.02 4.81 -9.86
CA PHE A 85 -6.13 3.70 -9.53
C PHE A 85 -4.84 4.18 -8.86
N TYR A 86 -4.20 5.22 -9.40
CA TYR A 86 -2.98 5.78 -8.85
C TYR A 86 -3.24 6.49 -7.53
N LEU A 87 -4.38 7.18 -7.40
CA LEU A 87 -4.81 7.79 -6.15
C LEU A 87 -4.99 6.75 -5.03
N SER A 88 -5.68 5.64 -5.32
CA SER A 88 -5.82 4.51 -4.38
C SER A 88 -4.46 4.05 -3.90
N ARG A 89 -3.55 3.80 -4.83
CA ARG A 89 -2.19 3.34 -4.52
C ARG A 89 -1.37 4.37 -3.73
N HIS A 90 -1.60 5.66 -3.95
CA HIS A 90 -0.95 6.70 -3.15
C HIS A 90 -1.38 6.58 -1.69
N LEU A 91 -2.68 6.63 -1.45
CA LEU A 91 -3.28 6.54 -0.12
C LEU A 91 -2.93 5.22 0.57
N GLU A 92 -2.98 4.11 -0.16
CA GLU A 92 -2.57 2.79 0.33
C GLU A 92 -1.12 2.76 0.80
N SER A 93 -0.19 3.39 0.06
CA SER A 93 1.22 3.37 0.47
C SER A 93 1.45 4.19 1.74
N VAL A 94 0.70 5.27 1.96
CA VAL A 94 0.81 6.08 3.17
C VAL A 94 0.20 5.36 4.37
N LEU A 95 -0.96 4.71 4.16
CA LEU A 95 -1.59 3.84 5.16
C LEU A 95 -0.64 2.68 5.55
N GLU A 96 -0.06 2.00 4.57
CA GLU A 96 0.90 0.91 4.78
C GLU A 96 2.16 1.39 5.53
N GLN A 97 2.65 2.60 5.22
CA GLN A 97 3.75 3.20 5.95
C GLN A 97 3.42 3.38 7.44
N GLY A 98 2.21 3.82 7.77
CA GLY A 98 1.73 3.92 9.15
C GLY A 98 1.73 2.58 9.89
N ILE A 99 1.22 1.53 9.25
CA ILE A 99 1.20 0.16 9.79
C ILE A 99 2.63 -0.35 10.04
N ILE A 100 3.53 -0.15 9.07
CA ILE A 100 4.94 -0.59 9.17
C ILE A 100 5.65 0.14 10.31
N ASP A 101 5.45 1.46 10.40
CA ASP A 101 6.09 2.30 11.42
C ASP A 101 5.61 1.95 12.83
N HIS A 102 4.31 1.63 12.99
CA HIS A 102 3.77 1.12 14.26
C HIS A 102 4.51 -0.14 14.70
N LYS A 103 4.60 -1.15 13.82
CA LYS A 103 5.28 -2.44 14.10
C LYS A 103 6.75 -2.27 14.49
N GLN A 104 7.39 -1.22 13.98
CA GLN A 104 8.81 -0.96 14.19
C GLN A 104 9.09 0.10 15.25
N SER A 105 8.05 0.64 15.91
CA SER A 105 8.17 1.75 16.85
C SER A 105 8.93 2.95 16.26
N LYS A 106 8.68 3.23 14.98
CA LYS A 106 9.28 4.34 14.23
C LYS A 106 8.25 5.44 13.94
N SER A 107 8.75 6.57 13.47
CA SER A 107 7.96 7.63 12.87
C SER A 107 8.68 8.08 11.61
N SER A 108 7.92 8.26 10.53
CA SER A 108 8.43 8.73 9.25
C SER A 108 7.73 10.03 8.88
N ASP A 109 8.47 10.92 8.21
CA ASP A 109 7.87 12.11 7.61
C ASP A 109 7.08 11.73 6.35
N ILE A 110 5.96 12.42 6.13
CA ILE A 110 5.07 12.17 5.00
C ILE A 110 5.35 13.19 3.92
N GLU A 111 5.71 12.70 2.74
CA GLU A 111 5.92 13.52 1.55
C GLU A 111 4.60 13.68 0.78
N SER A 112 4.34 14.88 0.26
CA SER A 112 3.16 15.14 -0.57
C SER A 112 3.20 14.44 -1.93
N GLU A 113 4.39 14.15 -2.42
CA GLU A 113 4.63 13.70 -3.79
C GLU A 113 5.17 12.28 -3.79
N MET A 114 4.59 11.43 -4.63
CA MET A 114 5.01 10.04 -4.71
C MET A 114 4.87 9.48 -6.12
N ALA A 115 5.91 8.79 -6.59
CA ALA A 115 5.80 7.93 -7.76
C ALA A 115 4.91 6.73 -7.45
N VAL A 116 3.85 6.61 -8.21
CA VAL A 116 2.90 5.52 -8.08
C VAL A 116 2.85 4.74 -9.38
N GLY A 117 3.19 3.46 -9.29
CA GLY A 117 3.20 2.57 -10.44
C GLY A 117 1.83 2.01 -10.81
N GLY A 118 1.59 1.90 -12.11
CA GLY A 118 0.38 1.32 -12.69
C GLY A 118 0.60 0.61 -14.01
N THR A 119 -0.49 0.13 -14.61
CA THR A 119 -0.45 -0.69 -15.84
C THR A 119 0.06 0.08 -17.05
N ARG A 120 0.08 1.41 -17.00
CA ARG A 120 0.58 2.30 -18.06
C ARG A 120 1.91 2.96 -17.69
N GLY A 121 2.60 2.44 -16.68
CA GLY A 121 3.82 3.01 -16.13
C GLY A 121 3.56 3.82 -14.85
N ASP A 122 4.62 4.46 -14.36
CA ASP A 122 4.59 5.20 -13.11
C ASP A 122 4.26 6.66 -13.38
N ILE A 123 3.30 7.19 -12.63
CA ILE A 123 2.99 8.62 -12.62
C ILE A 123 3.45 9.24 -11.31
N ASN A 124 3.60 10.55 -11.33
CA ASN A 124 3.80 11.31 -10.12
C ASN A 124 2.44 11.72 -9.55
N SER A 125 2.10 11.27 -8.35
CA SER A 125 0.86 11.60 -7.66
C SER A 125 1.16 12.56 -6.52
N TRP A 126 0.31 13.58 -6.36
CA TRP A 126 0.49 14.59 -5.33
C TRP A 126 -0.79 14.78 -4.51
N LEU A 127 -0.66 14.88 -3.20
CA LEU A 127 -1.73 15.19 -2.26
C LEU A 127 -1.22 16.10 -1.12
N PRO A 128 -2.09 16.96 -0.55
CA PRO A 128 -1.75 17.73 0.64
C PRO A 128 -1.39 16.83 1.82
N VAL A 129 -0.35 17.20 2.58
CA VAL A 129 0.12 16.44 3.76
C VAL A 129 -0.99 16.33 4.80
N GLU A 130 -1.87 17.33 4.90
CA GLU A 130 -3.02 17.33 5.80
C GLU A 130 -3.98 16.17 5.53
N ILE A 131 -4.12 15.76 4.27
CA ILE A 131 -4.91 14.57 3.90
C ILE A 131 -4.11 13.31 4.22
N LEU A 132 -2.86 13.24 3.74
CA LEU A 132 -2.02 12.04 3.88
C LEU A 132 -1.73 11.67 5.34
N SER A 133 -1.52 12.65 6.20
CA SER A 133 -1.27 12.46 7.64
C SER A 133 -2.41 11.73 8.34
N LYS A 134 -3.67 11.95 7.95
CA LYS A 134 -4.81 11.21 8.50
C LYS A 134 -4.75 9.73 8.16
N PHE A 135 -4.39 9.38 6.92
CA PHE A 135 -4.20 7.99 6.50
C PHE A 135 -3.02 7.34 7.21
N TYR A 136 -1.92 8.07 7.39
CA TYR A 136 -0.77 7.58 8.15
C TYR A 136 -1.14 7.29 9.61
N VAL A 137 -1.81 8.23 10.29
CA VAL A 137 -2.24 8.06 11.68
C VAL A 137 -3.23 6.91 11.81
N PHE A 138 -4.19 6.80 10.89
CA PHE A 138 -5.12 5.67 10.84
C PHE A 138 -4.38 4.34 10.70
N GLY A 139 -3.47 4.22 9.72
CA GLY A 139 -2.65 3.02 9.55
C GLY A 139 -1.79 2.69 10.77
N LYS A 140 -1.26 3.71 11.46
CA LYS A 140 -0.48 3.54 12.69
C LYS A 140 -1.34 3.11 13.89
N GLY A 141 -2.62 3.46 13.90
CA GLY A 141 -3.59 3.02 14.91
C GLY A 141 -4.22 1.65 14.61
N LEU A 142 -4.05 1.15 13.39
CA LEU A 142 -4.63 -0.12 12.95
C LEU A 142 -3.93 -1.28 13.65
N ASN A 143 -4.63 -1.94 14.56
CA ASN A 143 -4.12 -3.13 15.22
C ASN A 143 -4.12 -4.29 14.22
N THR A 144 -3.04 -5.07 14.15
CA THR A 144 -2.99 -6.24 13.25
C THR A 144 -3.81 -7.42 13.73
N THR A 145 -4.42 -7.29 14.91
CA THR A 145 -5.25 -8.31 15.53
C THR A 145 -6.59 -7.66 15.80
N ILE A 146 -7.35 -7.44 14.72
CA ILE A 146 -8.76 -7.07 14.83
C ILE A 146 -9.47 -8.39 15.14
N GLU A 147 -9.96 -8.54 16.37
CA GLU A 147 -10.46 -9.83 16.87
C GLU A 147 -11.99 -9.89 16.82
N THR A 148 -12.66 -8.73 16.75
CA THR A 148 -14.12 -8.64 16.82
C THR A 148 -14.71 -8.00 15.56
N ASP A 149 -15.92 -8.45 15.20
CA ASP A 149 -16.68 -7.90 14.06
C ASP A 149 -17.02 -6.41 14.25
N ASP A 150 -17.17 -5.97 15.51
CA ASP A 150 -17.41 -4.58 15.87
C ASP A 150 -16.18 -3.70 15.54
N GLU A 151 -14.96 -4.15 15.88
CA GLU A 151 -13.72 -3.44 15.54
C GLU A 151 -13.48 -3.39 14.02
N VAL A 152 -13.80 -4.47 13.30
CA VAL A 152 -13.75 -4.50 11.82
C VAL A 152 -14.67 -3.44 11.23
N THR A 153 -15.90 -3.36 11.73
CA THR A 153 -16.92 -2.43 11.27
C THR A 153 -16.49 -0.99 11.54
N GLU A 154 -16.02 -0.70 12.76
CA GLU A 154 -15.55 0.63 13.14
C GLU A 154 -14.35 1.07 12.27
N ALA A 155 -13.34 0.20 12.11
CA ALA A 155 -12.18 0.50 11.28
C ALA A 155 -12.56 0.74 9.81
N THR A 156 -13.52 -0.03 9.29
CA THR A 156 -14.02 0.12 7.92
C THR A 156 -14.79 1.43 7.74
N GLU A 157 -15.61 1.81 8.70
CA GLU A 157 -16.35 3.09 8.69
C GLU A 157 -15.39 4.28 8.75
N GLN A 158 -14.41 4.24 9.65
CA GLN A 158 -13.38 5.28 9.76
C GLN A 158 -12.56 5.42 8.47
N LEU A 159 -12.12 4.30 7.88
CA LEU A 159 -11.43 4.30 6.59
C LEU A 159 -12.31 4.89 5.48
N GLY A 160 -13.59 4.51 5.45
CA GLY A 160 -14.57 5.02 4.51
C GLY A 160 -14.73 6.54 4.62
N GLN A 161 -14.81 7.08 5.83
CA GLN A 161 -14.88 8.51 6.05
C GLN A 161 -13.62 9.23 5.56
N LEU A 162 -12.42 8.71 5.87
CA LEU A 162 -11.16 9.29 5.40
C LEU A 162 -11.06 9.32 3.87
N LEU A 163 -11.51 8.25 3.20
CA LEU A 163 -11.56 8.18 1.75
C LEU A 163 -12.57 9.15 1.16
N ARG A 164 -13.76 9.29 1.76
CA ARG A 164 -14.76 10.28 1.33
C ARG A 164 -14.22 11.69 1.43
N ASP A 165 -13.61 12.07 2.55
CA ASP A 165 -13.00 13.39 2.75
C ASP A 165 -11.91 13.67 1.69
N ALA A 166 -11.03 12.69 1.45
CA ALA A 166 -9.95 12.83 0.48
C ALA A 166 -10.49 12.99 -0.95
N LEU A 167 -11.48 12.18 -1.33
CA LEU A 167 -12.09 12.20 -2.65
C LEU A 167 -12.97 13.43 -2.88
N GLU A 168 -13.61 13.95 -1.83
CA GLU A 168 -14.35 15.20 -1.88
C GLU A 168 -13.43 16.37 -2.29
N SER A 169 -12.21 16.41 -1.74
CA SER A 169 -11.22 17.44 -2.11
C SER A 169 -10.82 17.44 -3.60
N LEU A 170 -11.10 16.35 -4.31
CA LEU A 170 -10.77 16.12 -5.72
C LEU A 170 -12.02 16.01 -6.62
N ASN A 171 -13.23 16.23 -6.09
CA ASN A 171 -14.49 16.02 -6.80
C ASN A 171 -14.64 14.58 -7.34
N MET A 172 -14.21 13.57 -6.57
CA MET A 172 -14.14 12.15 -6.92
C MET A 172 -15.00 11.25 -6.01
N GLN A 173 -16.05 11.79 -5.39
CA GLN A 173 -16.87 11.09 -4.38
C GLN A 173 -17.47 9.77 -4.89
N SER A 174 -17.78 9.68 -6.18
CA SER A 174 -18.33 8.48 -6.82
C SER A 174 -17.43 7.24 -6.72
N TYR A 175 -16.14 7.41 -6.39
CA TYR A 175 -15.19 6.30 -6.25
C TYR A 175 -15.00 5.84 -4.80
N GLY A 176 -15.64 6.50 -3.82
CA GLY A 176 -15.40 6.28 -2.39
C GLY A 176 -15.72 4.88 -1.91
N ASP A 177 -16.93 4.38 -2.20
CA ASP A 177 -17.36 3.06 -1.72
C ASP A 177 -16.45 1.96 -2.27
N ARG A 178 -16.19 1.98 -3.58
CA ARG A 178 -15.29 1.01 -4.23
C ARG A 178 -13.87 1.06 -3.68
N MET A 179 -13.33 2.25 -3.43
CA MET A 179 -11.98 2.38 -2.89
C MET A 179 -11.92 1.89 -1.45
N THR A 180 -12.97 2.15 -0.66
CA THR A 180 -13.12 1.66 0.71
C THR A 180 -13.12 0.14 0.72
N ASP A 181 -13.97 -0.49 -0.09
CA ASP A 181 -14.06 -1.95 -0.19
C ASP A 181 -12.71 -2.59 -0.54
N LEU A 182 -11.99 -2.01 -1.51
CA LEU A 182 -10.71 -2.53 -1.96
C LEU A 182 -9.63 -2.45 -0.87
N ILE A 183 -9.54 -1.31 -0.19
CA ILE A 183 -8.52 -1.07 0.83
C ILE A 183 -8.87 -1.82 2.12
N ALA A 184 -10.13 -1.78 2.56
CA ALA A 184 -10.62 -2.53 3.72
C ALA A 184 -10.40 -4.04 3.54
N LYS A 185 -10.71 -4.58 2.36
CA LYS A 185 -10.44 -5.98 2.05
C LYS A 185 -8.97 -6.36 2.21
N LYS A 186 -8.06 -5.45 1.87
CA LYS A 186 -6.61 -5.70 1.89
C LYS A 186 -5.99 -5.56 3.28
N TYR A 187 -6.45 -4.61 4.10
CA TYR A 187 -5.77 -4.26 5.35
C TYR A 187 -6.59 -4.54 6.61
N ILE A 188 -7.90 -4.66 6.51
CA ILE A 188 -8.81 -4.85 7.65
C ILE A 188 -9.39 -6.27 7.64
N LEU A 189 -9.82 -6.77 6.48
CA LEU A 189 -10.49 -8.07 6.32
C LEU A 189 -9.54 -9.21 5.89
N SER A 190 -8.22 -8.98 5.86
CA SER A 190 -7.26 -9.98 5.40
C SER A 190 -6.95 -10.98 6.52
N GLU A 191 -7.70 -12.08 6.57
CA GLU A 191 -7.39 -13.30 7.35
C GLU A 191 -6.27 -14.14 6.72
#